data_AF-A0A7S3MMG2-F1
#
_entry.id   AF-A0A7S3MMG2-F1
#
_cell.length_a   1.000
_cell.length_b   1.000
_cell.length_c   1.000
_cell.angle_alpha   90.00
_cell.angle_beta   90.00
_cell.angle_gamma   90.00
#
_symmetry.space_group_name_H-M   'P 1'
#
loop_
_entity.id
_entity.type
_entity.pdbx_description
1 polymer ?
#
loop_
_entity_poly.entity_id
_entity_poly.type
_entity_poly.pdbx_seq_one_letter_code
_entity_poly.pdbx_strand_id
1 'polypeptide(L)'
;MMDLKIFVLTPDDIRLARRIERDIADRGRTVVDVLAQYNRFVKPAYDDFIRPTMKYADIIVPFSTQNEKAVEMLIQNLKIKMKLLEQQHEDITSGNIMRQRTISELVMSPELFHEGPKTSLRVRTGASESGQ
;
A
#
# COMPACT_ATOMS: atom_id res chain seq x y z
N MET A 1 -4.66 14.51 -9.93
CA MET A 1 -4.03 13.18 -9.76
C MET A 1 -4.64 12.55 -8.50
N MET A 2 -4.82 11.23 -8.43
CA MET A 2 -5.41 10.54 -7.27
C MET A 2 -4.34 9.84 -6.44
N ASP A 3 -4.41 9.99 -5.11
CA ASP A 3 -3.43 9.46 -4.16
C ASP A 3 -3.58 7.98 -3.81
N LEU A 4 -4.77 7.42 -4.00
CA LEU A 4 -5.10 6.02 -3.74
C LEU A 4 -6.24 5.61 -4.66
N LYS A 5 -6.07 4.50 -5.39
CA LYS A 5 -7.05 3.98 -6.35
C LYS A 5 -7.52 2.60 -5.87
N ILE A 6 -8.81 2.47 -5.59
CA ILE A 6 -9.41 1.24 -5.05
C ILE A 6 -10.45 0.72 -6.03
N PHE A 7 -10.42 -0.58 -6.31
CA PHE A 7 -11.43 -1.26 -7.11
C PHE A 7 -12.15 -2.31 -6.27
N VAL A 8 -13.48 -2.21 -6.17
CA VAL A 8 -14.29 -3.20 -5.45
C VAL A 8 -14.78 -4.25 -6.43
N LEU A 9 -14.25 -5.47 -6.31
CA LEU A 9 -14.60 -6.59 -7.18
C LEU A 9 -15.78 -7.35 -6.59
N THR A 10 -16.91 -7.39 -7.29
CA THR A 10 -18.09 -8.13 -6.86
C THR A 10 -18.74 -8.81 -8.07
N PRO A 11 -19.18 -10.09 -7.93
CA PRO A 11 -19.89 -10.80 -8.99
C PRO A 11 -21.11 -10.03 -9.53
N ASP A 12 -21.40 -10.23 -10.80
CA ASP A 12 -22.43 -9.48 -11.55
C ASP A 12 -23.84 -9.72 -11.02
N ASP A 13 -24.15 -10.96 -10.67
CA ASP A 13 -25.41 -11.40 -10.07
C ASP A 13 -25.66 -10.72 -8.72
N ILE A 14 -24.66 -10.68 -7.84
CA ILE A 14 -24.73 -10.00 -6.54
C ILE A 14 -24.95 -8.48 -6.74
N ARG A 15 -24.23 -7.87 -7.70
CA ARG A 15 -24.41 -6.44 -8.01
C ARG A 15 -25.78 -6.15 -8.60
N LEU A 16 -26.29 -7.04 -9.46
CA LEU A 16 -27.60 -6.92 -10.07
C LEU A 16 -28.72 -7.09 -9.04
N ALA A 17 -28.64 -8.08 -8.16
CA ALA A 17 -29.60 -8.29 -7.08
C ALA A 17 -29.73 -7.03 -6.19
N ARG A 18 -28.59 -6.51 -5.71
CA ARG A 18 -28.55 -5.26 -4.93
C ARG A 18 -29.11 -4.07 -5.70
N ARG A 19 -28.84 -4.01 -7.02
CA ARG A 19 -29.38 -2.95 -7.88
C ARG A 19 -30.90 -3.03 -7.98
N ILE A 20 -31.46 -4.22 -8.16
CA ILE A 20 -32.90 -4.44 -8.26
C ILE A 20 -33.57 -4.00 -6.97
N GLU A 21 -33.10 -4.48 -5.81
CA GLU A 21 -33.63 -4.12 -4.50
C GLU A 21 -33.64 -2.59 -4.30
N ARG A 22 -32.49 -1.94 -4.53
CA ARG A 22 -32.34 -0.50 -4.38
C ARG A 22 -33.18 0.31 -5.36
N ASP A 23 -33.17 -0.04 -6.65
CA ASP A 23 -33.87 0.75 -7.68
C ASP A 23 -35.40 0.60 -7.57
N ILE A 24 -35.91 -0.51 -6.99
CA ILE A 24 -37.32 -0.66 -6.64
C ILE A 24 -37.66 0.16 -5.39
N ALA A 25 -36.91 -0.04 -4.30
CA ALA A 25 -37.20 0.56 -3.00
C ALA A 25 -37.04 2.08 -3.00
N ASP A 26 -35.94 2.59 -3.58
CA ASP A 26 -35.55 4.01 -3.43
C ASP A 26 -35.96 4.86 -4.63
N ARG A 27 -36.23 4.24 -5.79
CA ARG A 27 -36.45 4.95 -7.07
C ARG A 27 -37.78 4.60 -7.75
N GLY A 28 -38.60 3.72 -7.15
CA GLY A 28 -39.92 3.36 -7.64
C GLY A 28 -39.93 2.69 -9.02
N ARG A 29 -38.85 2.02 -9.42
CA ARG A 29 -38.76 1.33 -10.71
C ARG A 29 -39.38 -0.05 -10.66
N THR A 30 -39.78 -0.59 -11.81
CA THR A 30 -40.17 -2.00 -11.93
C THR A 30 -38.95 -2.89 -12.18
N VAL A 31 -39.05 -4.18 -11.84
CA VAL A 31 -38.00 -5.17 -12.14
C VAL A 31 -37.68 -5.20 -13.63
N VAL A 32 -38.71 -5.12 -14.48
CA VAL A 32 -38.57 -5.17 -15.95
C VAL A 32 -37.73 -4.00 -16.46
N ASP A 33 -37.99 -2.78 -15.97
CA ASP A 33 -37.24 -1.59 -16.38
C ASP A 33 -35.76 -1.66 -15.95
N VAL A 34 -35.51 -2.15 -14.72
CA VAL A 34 -34.16 -2.31 -14.20
C VAL A 34 -33.38 -3.33 -15.03
N LEU A 35 -33.98 -4.48 -15.36
CA LEU A 35 -33.36 -5.51 -16.19
C LEU A 35 -33.13 -5.04 -17.63
N ALA A 36 -34.11 -4.36 -18.23
CA ALA A 36 -33.98 -3.80 -19.57
C ALA A 36 -32.81 -2.80 -19.65
N GLN A 37 -32.71 -1.89 -18.67
CA GLN A 37 -31.59 -0.96 -18.60
C GLN A 37 -30.26 -1.68 -18.33
N TYR A 38 -30.27 -2.66 -17.44
CA TYR A 38 -29.06 -3.41 -17.07
C TYR A 38 -28.43 -4.08 -18.29
N ASN A 39 -29.23 -4.83 -19.04
CA ASN A 39 -28.77 -5.55 -20.22
C ASN A 39 -28.40 -4.60 -21.37
N ARG A 40 -29.18 -3.53 -21.58
CA ARG A 40 -28.94 -2.63 -22.71
C ARG A 40 -27.74 -1.70 -22.53
N PHE A 41 -27.46 -1.26 -21.29
CA PHE A 41 -26.49 -0.20 -21.07
C PHE A 41 -25.47 -0.52 -19.97
N VAL A 42 -25.91 -1.07 -18.84
CA VAL A 42 -25.06 -1.15 -17.64
C VAL A 42 -24.01 -2.25 -17.78
N LYS A 43 -24.43 -3.44 -18.20
CA LYS A 43 -23.54 -4.59 -18.35
C LYS A 43 -22.50 -4.37 -19.46
N PRO A 44 -22.88 -3.93 -20.69
CA PRO A 44 -21.90 -3.57 -21.71
C PRO A 44 -20.93 -2.49 -21.25
N ALA A 45 -21.43 -1.40 -20.65
CA ALA A 45 -20.54 -0.34 -20.17
C ALA A 45 -19.59 -0.80 -19.05
N TYR A 46 -20.06 -1.73 -18.20
CA TYR A 46 -19.20 -2.33 -17.20
C TYR A 46 -18.07 -3.15 -17.83
N ASP A 47 -18.37 -4.00 -18.80
CA ASP A 47 -17.38 -4.87 -19.43
C ASP A 47 -16.38 -4.08 -20.28
N ASP A 48 -16.86 -3.09 -21.04
CA ASP A 48 -16.07 -2.36 -22.02
C ASP A 48 -15.24 -1.24 -21.38
N PHE A 49 -15.76 -0.59 -20.33
CA PHE A 49 -15.16 0.62 -19.79
C PHE A 49 -14.76 0.52 -18.32
N ILE A 50 -15.59 -0.08 -17.46
CA ILE A 50 -15.34 -0.05 -16.00
C ILE A 50 -14.38 -1.17 -15.58
N ARG A 51 -14.64 -2.41 -15.98
CA ARG A 51 -13.82 -3.58 -15.64
C ARG A 51 -12.36 -3.43 -16.08
N PRO A 52 -12.05 -2.89 -17.28
CA PRO A 52 -10.65 -2.68 -17.68
C PRO A 52 -9.90 -1.69 -16.77
N THR A 53 -10.59 -0.80 -16.04
CA THR A 53 -9.94 0.12 -15.11
C THR A 53 -9.36 -0.57 -13.87
N MET A 54 -9.78 -1.80 -13.58
CA MET A 54 -9.28 -2.60 -12.45
C MET A 54 -7.76 -2.73 -12.46
N LYS A 55 -7.13 -2.78 -13.63
CA LYS A 55 -5.66 -2.87 -13.78
C LYS A 55 -4.90 -1.62 -13.29
N TYR A 56 -5.60 -0.50 -13.12
CA TYR A 56 -5.02 0.73 -12.60
C TYR A 56 -5.25 0.90 -11.10
N ALA A 57 -5.90 -0.05 -10.42
CA ALA A 57 -6.13 0.03 -8.99
C ALA A 57 -4.86 -0.31 -8.20
N ASP A 58 -4.61 0.44 -7.14
CA ASP A 58 -3.55 0.12 -6.17
C ASP A 58 -4.01 -1.02 -5.24
N ILE A 59 -5.32 -1.06 -4.93
CA ILE A 59 -5.94 -2.07 -4.08
C ILE A 59 -7.21 -2.62 -4.75
N ILE A 60 -7.35 -3.94 -4.80
CA ILE A 60 -8.59 -4.62 -5.19
C ILE A 60 -9.22 -5.22 -3.93
N VAL A 61 -10.44 -4.80 -3.61
CA VAL A 61 -11.22 -5.36 -2.49
C VAL A 61 -12.19 -6.38 -3.04
N PRO A 62 -12.01 -7.68 -2.78
CA PRO A 62 -12.94 -8.71 -3.23
C PRO A 62 -14.27 -8.63 -2.49
N PHE A 63 -15.29 -9.27 -3.06
CA PHE A 63 -16.56 -9.45 -2.39
C PHE A 63 -16.40 -10.37 -1.19
N SER A 64 -16.71 -9.85 -0.02
CA SER A 64 -16.94 -10.63 1.19
C SER A 64 -18.19 -10.06 1.87
N THR A 65 -18.96 -10.94 2.50
CA THR A 65 -20.06 -10.53 3.40
C THR A 65 -19.53 -9.78 4.62
N GLN A 66 -18.24 -9.94 4.93
CA GLN A 66 -17.50 -9.23 5.98
C GLN A 66 -16.24 -8.60 5.38
N ASN A 67 -16.33 -7.30 5.08
CA ASN A 67 -15.21 -6.51 4.58
C ASN A 67 -14.55 -5.65 5.68
N GLU A 68 -14.88 -5.87 6.96
CA GLU A 68 -14.40 -5.07 8.09
C GLU A 68 -12.86 -4.97 8.12
N LYS A 69 -12.14 -6.07 7.92
CA LYS A 69 -10.68 -6.07 7.84
C LYS A 69 -10.13 -5.26 6.66
N ALA A 70 -10.79 -5.31 5.50
CA ALA A 70 -10.39 -4.51 4.35
C ALA A 70 -10.61 -3.02 4.60
N VAL A 71 -11.74 -2.66 5.22
CA VAL A 71 -12.05 -1.29 5.64
C VAL A 71 -11.06 -0.81 6.69
N GLU A 72 -10.76 -1.63 7.70
CA GLU A 72 -9.79 -1.31 8.74
C GLU A 72 -8.40 -1.06 8.16
N MET A 73 -7.93 -1.92 7.25
CA MET A 73 -6.65 -1.74 6.55
C MET A 73 -6.63 -0.44 5.73
N LEU A 74 -7.73 -0.09 5.07
CA LEU A 74 -7.84 1.18 4.34
C LEU A 74 -7.78 2.38 5.29
N ILE A 75 -8.47 2.34 6.43
CA ILE A 75 -8.45 3.38 7.46
C ILE A 75 -7.03 3.55 8.02
N GLN A 76 -6.35 2.44 8.35
CA GLN A 76 -4.97 2.43 8.84
C GLN A 76 -4.02 3.08 7.82
N ASN A 77 -4.11 2.69 6.54
CA ASN A 77 -3.29 3.26 5.47
C ASN A 77 -3.53 4.77 5.30
N LEU A 78 -4.79 5.23 5.35
CA LEU A 78 -5.12 6.65 5.27
C LEU A 78 -4.54 7.43 6.45
N LYS A 79 -4.64 6.91 7.68
CA LYS A 79 -4.07 7.54 8.89
C LYS A 79 -2.55 7.68 8.80
N ILE A 80 -1.86 6.61 8.37
CA ILE A 80 -0.40 6.63 8.19
C ILE A 80 -0.03 7.68 7.14
N LYS A 81 -0.73 7.71 5.99
CA LYS A 81 -0.45 8.66 4.93
C LYS A 81 -0.68 10.11 5.36
N MET A 82 -1.76 10.39 6.11
CA MET A 82 -2.00 11.72 6.69
C MET A 82 -0.89 12.14 7.64
N LYS A 83 -0.48 11.27 8.57
CA LYS A 83 0.60 11.57 9.52
C LYS A 83 1.94 11.86 8.83
N LEU A 84 2.27 11.12 7.78
CA LEU A 84 3.48 11.37 6.98
C LEU A 84 3.42 12.72 6.26
N LEU A 85 2.25 13.11 5.74
CA LEU A 85 2.06 14.40 5.08
C LEU A 85 2.14 15.57 6.08
N GLU A 86 1.61 15.40 7.30
CA GLU A 86 1.73 16.38 8.38
C GLU A 86 3.20 16.63 8.75
N GLN A 87 3.98 15.55 8.91
CA GLN A 87 5.42 15.63 9.20
C GLN A 87 6.19 16.34 8.08
N GLN A 88 5.88 16.05 6.81
CA GLN A 88 6.49 16.74 5.67
C GLN A 88 6.17 18.24 5.66
N HIS A 89 4.93 18.62 6.03
CA HIS A 89 4.54 20.01 6.09
C HIS A 89 5.26 20.77 7.23
N GLU A 90 5.44 20.14 8.39
CA GLU A 90 6.21 20.69 9.51
C GLU A 90 7.69 20.88 9.15
N ASP A 91 8.31 19.92 8.46
CA ASP A 91 9.70 20.01 8.01
C ASP A 91 9.92 21.16 7.01
N ILE A 92 8.98 21.34 6.07
CA ILE A 92 9.00 22.44 5.10
C ILE A 92 8.81 23.80 5.81
N THR A 93 7.86 23.88 6.73
CA THR A 93 7.54 25.13 7.45
C THR A 93 8.65 25.54 8.41
N SER A 94 9.38 24.57 8.98
CA SER A 94 10.50 24.80 9.89
C SER A 94 11.81 25.14 9.17
N GLY A 95 11.82 25.22 7.83
CA GLY A 95 13.01 25.52 7.04
C GLY A 95 14.06 24.41 7.06
N ASN A 96 13.67 23.19 7.46
CA ASN A 96 14.59 22.05 7.63
C ASN A 96 14.81 21.33 6.28
N ILE A 97 15.13 22.09 5.23
CA ILE A 97 15.52 21.54 3.92
C ILE A 97 17.00 21.16 4.01
N MET A 98 17.33 20.04 4.67
CA MET A 98 18.67 19.48 4.58
C MET A 98 18.63 17.96 4.72
N ARG A 99 19.11 17.29 3.66
CA ARG A 99 19.30 15.84 3.44
C ARG A 99 18.08 15.03 3.00
N GLN A 100 17.73 15.18 1.72
CA GLN A 100 17.55 13.96 0.91
C GLN A 100 18.89 13.20 0.93
N ARG A 101 19.07 12.25 1.86
CA ARG A 101 20.10 11.22 1.66
C ARG A 101 19.57 10.30 0.57
N THR A 102 20.09 10.45 -0.63
CA THR A 102 19.92 9.46 -1.69
C THR A 102 20.38 8.10 -1.13
N ILE A 103 19.68 7.01 -1.42
CA ILE A 103 20.06 5.65 -0.97
C ILE A 103 21.54 5.31 -1.30
N SER A 104 22.11 5.99 -2.30
CA SER A 104 23.55 5.95 -2.64
C SER A 104 24.51 6.34 -1.49
N GLU A 105 24.13 7.20 -0.55
CA GLU A 105 25.01 7.62 0.55
C GLU A 105 25.02 6.65 1.73
N LEU A 106 24.01 5.77 1.85
CA LEU A 106 23.92 4.82 2.97
C LEU A 106 24.84 3.60 2.80
N VAL A 107 25.34 3.34 1.58
CA VAL A 107 26.14 2.16 1.23
C VAL A 107 27.67 2.41 1.35
N MET A 108 28.10 3.62 1.69
CA MET A 108 29.51 4.00 1.81
C MET A 108 29.85 4.70 3.14
N SER A 109 29.58 4.05 4.26
CA SER A 109 30.15 4.46 5.56
C SER A 109 31.00 3.33 6.14
N PRO A 110 32.34 3.37 6.04
CA PRO A 110 33.24 2.36 6.59
C PRO A 110 33.57 2.59 8.07
N GLU A 111 32.57 2.93 8.89
CA GLU A 111 32.78 3.21 10.33
C GLU A 111 31.71 2.53 11.20
N LEU A 112 31.79 1.20 11.29
CA LEU A 112 31.20 0.47 12.41
C LEU A 112 32.02 -0.79 12.75
N PHE A 113 33.32 -0.62 12.96
CA PHE A 113 34.12 -1.55 13.76
C PHE A 113 35.04 -0.72 14.65
N HIS A 114 34.53 -0.29 15.81
CA HIS A 114 35.40 0.17 16.89
C HIS A 114 36.13 -1.03 17.48
N GLU A 115 37.46 -0.98 17.39
CA GLU A 115 38.37 -1.82 18.16
C GLU A 115 38.10 -1.62 19.66
N GLY A 116 37.83 -2.73 20.36
CA GLY A 116 37.83 -2.77 21.82
C GLY A 116 39.25 -2.64 22.40
N PRO A 117 39.36 -2.41 23.73
CA PRO A 117 40.62 -2.02 24.36
C PRO A 117 41.69 -3.12 24.30
N LYS A 118 42.90 -2.75 23.87
CA LYS A 118 44.10 -3.60 23.87
C LYS A 118 44.55 -3.90 25.30
N THR A 119 44.21 -5.07 25.82
CA THR A 119 44.86 -5.63 27.02
C THR A 119 46.23 -6.17 26.64
N SER A 120 47.28 -5.60 27.23
CA SER A 120 48.67 -6.03 27.10
C SER A 120 48.85 -7.46 27.61
N LEU A 121 49.15 -8.42 26.72
CA LEU A 121 49.68 -9.72 27.10
C LEU A 121 51.15 -9.82 26.68
N ARG A 122 52.02 -9.82 27.69
CA ARG A 122 53.48 -9.94 27.59
C ARG A 122 53.83 -11.41 27.33
N VAL A 123 54.21 -11.76 26.10
CA VAL A 123 54.77 -13.09 25.80
C VAL A 123 56.30 -13.00 25.86
N ARG A 124 56.88 -13.80 26.74
CA ARG A 124 58.33 -13.98 26.93
C ARG A 124 58.92 -14.70 25.72
N THR A 125 60.01 -14.15 25.19
CA THR A 125 60.91 -14.79 24.24
C THR A 125 61.81 -15.83 24.94
N GLY A 126 61.92 -17.00 24.33
CA GLY A 126 63.03 -17.97 24.45
C GLY A 126 62.90 -18.89 23.24
N ALA A 127 63.71 -18.72 22.18
CA ALA A 127 65.11 -19.11 22.03
C ALA A 127 65.33 -20.63 22.07
N SER A 128 65.52 -21.22 20.88
CA SER A 128 66.39 -22.35 20.48
C SER A 128 65.74 -23.13 19.33
N GLU A 129 66.24 -23.02 18.10
CA GLU A 129 67.36 -23.77 17.49
C GLU A 129 67.06 -25.21 17.09
N SER A 130 67.55 -25.54 15.88
CA SER A 130 67.74 -26.86 15.26
C SER A 130 66.47 -27.58 14.80
N GLY A 131 66.42 -28.26 13.65
CA GLY A 131 67.46 -28.65 12.71
C GLY A 131 67.00 -29.93 12.00
N GLN A 132 67.36 -30.02 10.71
CA GLN A 132 67.20 -31.14 9.77
C GLN A 132 65.82 -31.35 9.15
#